data_AF-A0AAV2RN50-F1
#
_entry.id   AF-A0AAV2RN50-F1
#
_cell.length_a   1.000
_cell.length_b   1.000
_cell.length_c   1.000
_cell.angle_alpha   90.00
_cell.angle_beta   90.00
_cell.angle_gamma   90.00
#
_symmetry.space_group_name_H-M   'P 1'
#
loop_
_entity.id
_entity.type
_entity.pdbx_description
1 polymer ?
#
loop_
_entity_poly.entity_id
_entity_poly.type
_entity_poly.pdbx_seq_one_letter_code
_entity_poly.pdbx_strand_id
1 'polypeptide(L)'
;TTNPPPLTTDTTTLTTSNPPPRTTDDTNIACYQCMGCSSLDPSTPVISDANYQSCVTTVFLSDSNVIRGATYDQHPDGECIQTTEILSCWCTSSLCNNNQI
;
A
#
# COMPACT_ATOMS: atom_id res chain seq x y z
N THR A 1 -7.03 8.64 -60.00
CA THR A 1 -8.02 8.37 -58.95
C THR A 1 -7.34 7.56 -57.88
N THR A 2 -6.92 8.21 -56.80
CA THR A 2 -6.12 7.65 -55.72
C THR A 2 -7.03 7.19 -54.58
N ASN A 3 -6.99 5.91 -54.27
CA ASN A 3 -7.72 5.29 -53.17
C ASN A 3 -6.90 5.49 -51.88
N PRO A 4 -7.45 6.06 -50.78
CA PRO A 4 -6.70 6.18 -49.53
C PRO A 4 -6.58 4.80 -48.84
N PRO A 5 -5.47 4.53 -48.12
CA PRO A 5 -5.31 3.30 -47.35
C PRO A 5 -6.29 3.25 -46.15
N PRO A 6 -6.67 2.06 -45.68
CA PRO A 6 -7.58 1.90 -44.55
C PRO A 6 -6.93 2.38 -43.25
N LEU A 7 -7.72 3.10 -42.45
CA LEU A 7 -7.39 3.57 -41.10
C LEU A 7 -7.25 2.34 -40.17
N THR A 8 -6.04 2.03 -39.74
CA THR A 8 -5.80 1.03 -38.68
C THR A 8 -6.12 1.66 -37.33
N THR A 9 -7.18 1.16 -36.70
CA THR A 9 -7.53 1.41 -35.30
C THR A 9 -6.45 0.79 -34.40
N ASP A 10 -5.62 1.61 -33.76
CA ASP A 10 -4.74 1.17 -32.68
C ASP A 10 -5.60 0.66 -31.53
N THR A 11 -5.75 -0.66 -31.46
CA THR A 11 -6.32 -1.33 -30.30
C THR A 11 -5.23 -1.36 -29.24
N THR A 12 -5.28 -0.41 -28.30
CA THR A 12 -4.47 -0.48 -27.07
C THR A 12 -4.92 -1.71 -26.29
N THR A 13 -4.19 -2.81 -26.44
CA THR A 13 -4.25 -3.95 -25.52
C THR A 13 -3.74 -3.48 -24.16
N LEU A 14 -4.66 -3.18 -23.25
CA LEU A 14 -4.38 -3.17 -21.81
C LEU A 14 -4.02 -4.60 -21.40
N THR A 15 -2.74 -4.95 -21.47
CA THR A 15 -2.22 -6.13 -20.78
C THR A 15 -2.26 -5.83 -19.29
N THR A 16 -3.35 -6.23 -18.63
CA THR A 16 -3.38 -6.45 -17.19
C THR A 16 -2.33 -7.51 -16.87
N SER A 17 -1.12 -7.09 -16.53
CA SER A 17 -0.12 -8.00 -15.99
C SER A 17 -0.58 -8.40 -14.59
N ASN A 18 -1.24 -9.55 -14.48
CA ASN A 18 -1.32 -10.23 -13.19
C ASN A 18 0.14 -10.44 -12.73
N PRO A 19 0.55 -9.91 -11.56
CA PRO A 19 1.85 -10.25 -11.02
C PRO A 19 1.91 -11.76 -10.82
N PRO A 20 3.07 -12.40 -11.07
CA PRO A 20 3.22 -13.84 -10.87
C PRO A 20 2.85 -14.21 -9.43
N PRO A 21 2.27 -15.41 -9.17
CA PRO A 21 2.00 -15.86 -7.81
C PRO A 21 3.33 -15.94 -7.08
N ARG A 22 3.54 -15.01 -6.14
CA ARG A 22 4.77 -14.92 -5.36
C ARG A 22 4.75 -16.03 -4.31
N THR A 23 5.33 -17.16 -4.64
CA THR A 23 5.76 -18.15 -3.65
C THR A 23 7.10 -17.72 -3.08
N THR A 24 7.09 -16.96 -2.01
CA THR A 24 8.24 -16.86 -1.10
C THR A 24 7.72 -16.97 0.32
N ASP A 25 8.29 -17.93 1.04
CA ASP A 25 8.20 -18.11 2.48
C ASP A 25 8.84 -16.88 3.16
N ASP A 26 8.15 -15.74 3.08
CA ASP A 26 8.62 -14.40 3.43
C ASP A 26 7.79 -13.91 4.64
N THR A 27 7.79 -14.69 5.71
CA THR A 27 6.97 -14.45 6.91
C THR A 27 7.36 -13.20 7.69
N ASN A 28 8.43 -12.51 7.30
CA ASN A 28 8.87 -11.26 7.92
C ASN A 28 8.46 -10.07 7.04
N ILE A 29 7.27 -9.52 7.29
CA ILE A 29 6.90 -8.24 6.68
C ILE A 29 7.71 -7.10 7.30
N ALA A 30 8.11 -6.14 6.49
CA ALA A 30 8.72 -4.89 6.93
C ALA A 30 7.72 -3.73 6.78
N CYS A 31 7.66 -2.81 7.73
CA CYS A 31 6.73 -1.69 7.72
C CYS A 31 7.45 -0.39 8.07
N TYR A 32 7.02 0.75 7.52
CA TYR A 32 7.45 2.05 7.99
C TYR A 32 6.92 2.32 9.39
N GLN A 33 7.75 2.93 10.24
CA GLN A 33 7.41 3.30 11.62
C GLN A 33 7.69 4.77 11.86
N CYS A 34 6.65 5.54 12.13
CA CYS A 34 6.77 6.96 12.48
C CYS A 34 5.49 7.50 13.11
N MET A 35 5.61 8.60 13.85
CA MET A 35 4.51 9.34 14.46
C MET A 35 4.55 10.78 13.99
N GLY A 36 3.42 11.35 13.57
CA GLY A 36 3.35 12.70 13.02
C GLY A 36 4.00 12.83 11.65
N CYS A 37 4.21 11.72 10.94
CA CYS A 37 4.83 11.67 9.62
C CYS A 37 3.76 11.79 8.54
N SER A 38 3.34 13.03 8.25
CA SER A 38 2.42 13.28 7.15
C SER A 38 2.99 12.81 5.81
N SER A 39 4.31 12.66 5.65
CA SER A 39 4.95 12.03 4.50
C SER A 39 6.11 11.15 4.94
N LEU A 40 6.49 10.18 4.10
CA LEU A 40 7.71 9.42 4.30
C LEU A 40 8.90 10.13 3.65
N ASP A 41 10.05 10.04 4.31
CA ASP A 41 11.34 10.47 3.79
C ASP A 41 12.35 9.31 3.82
N PRO A 42 13.52 9.44 3.16
CA PRO A 42 14.52 8.37 3.15
C PRO A 42 15.09 7.99 4.53
N SER A 43 14.89 8.83 5.55
CA SER A 43 15.32 8.57 6.92
C SER A 43 14.23 7.95 7.79
N THR A 44 13.02 7.74 7.25
CA THR A 44 11.91 7.17 8.02
C THR A 44 12.26 5.74 8.44
N PRO A 45 12.18 5.42 9.75
CA PRO A 45 12.51 4.10 10.24
C PRO A 45 11.65 3.01 9.58
N VAL A 46 12.28 1.86 9.34
CA VAL A 46 11.63 0.64 8.91
C VAL A 46 11.82 -0.41 10.00
N ILE A 47 10.74 -1.07 10.39
CA ILE A 47 10.73 -2.16 11.35
C ILE A 47 10.34 -3.46 10.66
N SER A 48 10.86 -4.58 11.16
CA SER A 48 10.52 -5.93 10.68
C SER A 48 10.62 -6.91 11.85
N ASP A 49 9.68 -7.84 11.96
CA ASP A 49 9.63 -8.89 12.97
C ASP A 49 8.89 -10.10 12.39
N ALA A 50 9.26 -11.30 12.82
CA ALA A 50 8.71 -12.55 12.28
C ALA A 50 7.26 -12.80 12.66
N ASN A 51 6.76 -12.04 13.65
CA ASN A 51 5.39 -12.14 14.13
C ASN A 51 4.51 -11.00 13.60
N TYR A 52 5.05 -10.04 12.85
CA TYR A 52 4.20 -9.01 12.25
C TYR A 52 3.35 -9.62 11.14
N GLN A 53 2.05 -9.39 11.24
CA GLN A 53 1.04 -9.96 10.34
C GLN A 53 0.51 -8.92 9.35
N SER A 54 0.55 -7.63 9.70
CA SER A 54 0.12 -6.52 8.84
C SER A 54 0.86 -5.22 9.16
N CYS A 55 1.06 -4.37 8.16
CA CYS A 55 1.42 -2.97 8.37
C CYS A 55 0.15 -2.14 8.58
N VAL A 56 0.26 -1.04 9.33
CA VAL A 56 -0.85 -0.11 9.60
C VAL A 56 -0.45 1.32 9.29
N THR A 57 -1.42 2.10 8.80
CA THR A 57 -1.39 3.56 8.77
C THR A 57 -2.66 4.07 9.45
N THR A 58 -2.51 4.92 10.46
CA THR A 58 -3.60 5.54 11.19
C THR A 58 -3.53 7.04 11.00
N VAL A 59 -4.62 7.66 10.55
CA VAL A 59 -4.79 9.10 10.41
C VAL A 59 -5.75 9.58 11.49
N PHE A 60 -5.35 10.58 12.27
CA PHE A 60 -6.21 11.29 13.21
C PHE A 60 -6.96 12.39 12.44
N LEU A 61 -8.29 12.29 12.38
CA LEU A 61 -9.12 13.16 11.56
C LEU A 61 -9.23 14.60 12.13
N SER A 62 -8.89 14.79 13.41
CA SER A 62 -8.94 16.10 14.08
C SER A 62 -7.79 17.03 13.71
N ASP A 63 -6.60 16.48 13.51
CA ASP A 63 -5.35 17.24 13.32
C ASP A 63 -4.50 16.75 12.14
N SER A 64 -5.02 15.78 11.37
CA SER A 64 -4.32 15.12 10.24
C SER A 64 -2.99 14.48 10.63
N ASN A 65 -2.79 14.13 11.91
CA ASN A 65 -1.61 13.40 12.32
C ASN A 65 -1.64 11.97 11.76
N VAL A 66 -0.50 11.52 11.24
CA VAL A 66 -0.34 10.17 10.69
C VAL A 66 0.61 9.37 11.56
N ILE A 67 0.18 8.17 11.95
CA ILE A 67 1.00 7.16 12.61
C ILE A 67 1.12 5.97 11.67
N ARG A 68 2.35 5.49 11.46
CA ARG A 68 2.64 4.29 10.67
C ARG A 68 3.33 3.27 11.55
N GLY A 69 3.04 1.99 11.35
CA GLY A 69 3.71 0.91 12.07
C GLY A 69 3.36 -0.47 11.54
N ALA A 70 3.63 -1.47 12.37
CA ALA A 70 3.28 -2.87 12.16
C ALA A 70 2.39 -3.38 13.29
N THR A 71 1.63 -4.43 13.03
CA THR A 71 0.76 -5.09 14.01
C THR A 71 1.03 -6.59 14.03
N TYR A 72 0.84 -7.20 15.19
CA TYR A 72 0.82 -8.66 15.37
C TYR A 72 -0.53 -9.28 14.97
N ASP A 73 -1.53 -8.45 14.71
CA ASP A 73 -2.88 -8.86 14.34
C ASP A 73 -3.01 -9.01 12.83
N GLN A 74 -3.75 -10.04 12.41
CA GLN A 74 -3.98 -10.29 11.00
C GLN A 74 -5.14 -9.43 10.51
N HIS A 75 -4.83 -8.51 9.59
CA HIS A 75 -5.79 -7.70 8.86
C HIS A 75 -5.66 -7.99 7.36
N PRO A 76 -6.77 -8.13 6.61
CA PRO A 76 -6.72 -8.26 5.16
C PRO A 76 -6.05 -7.06 4.50
N ASP A 77 -5.41 -7.31 3.36
CA ASP A 77 -4.81 -6.26 2.57
C ASP A 77 -5.87 -5.26 2.07
N GLY A 78 -5.65 -3.97 2.35
CA GLY A 78 -6.59 -2.91 1.99
C GLY A 78 -7.79 -2.76 2.93
N GLU A 79 -7.84 -3.49 4.05
CA GLU A 79 -8.85 -3.24 5.08
C GLU A 79 -8.66 -1.82 5.66
N CYS A 80 -9.76 -1.09 5.84
CA CYS A 80 -9.79 0.20 6.51
C CYS A 80 -10.95 0.27 7.49
N ILE A 81 -10.68 0.74 8.72
CA ILE A 81 -11.67 0.99 9.76
C ILE A 81 -11.65 2.47 10.08
N GLN A 82 -12.81 3.11 9.92
CA GLN A 82 -13.01 4.52 10.25
C GLN A 82 -13.89 4.65 11.49
N THR A 83 -13.46 5.49 12.42
CA THR A 83 -14.25 5.99 13.54
C THR A 83 -14.42 7.51 13.40
N THR A 84 -15.06 8.15 14.37
CA THR A 84 -15.20 9.62 14.40
C THR A 84 -13.86 10.34 14.49
N GLU A 85 -12.84 9.71 15.10
CA GLU A 85 -11.57 10.36 15.43
C GLU A 85 -10.40 9.88 14.56
N ILE A 86 -10.45 8.63 14.08
CA ILE A 86 -9.34 8.01 13.35
C ILE A 86 -9.81 7.20 12.14
N LEU A 87 -8.95 7.15 11.12
CA LEU A 87 -9.01 6.22 10.00
C LEU A 87 -7.74 5.35 10.04
N SER A 88 -7.91 4.05 10.27
CA SER A 88 -6.81 3.08 10.23
C SER A 88 -6.96 2.18 9.03
N CYS A 89 -5.90 2.01 8.24
CA CYS A 89 -5.85 1.07 7.13
C CYS A 89 -4.67 0.11 7.27
N TRP A 90 -4.87 -1.12 6.82
CA TRP A 90 -3.89 -2.19 6.90
C TRP A 90 -3.52 -2.74 5.53
N CYS A 91 -2.33 -3.30 5.46
CA CYS A 91 -1.81 -3.96 4.28
C CYS A 91 -0.79 -5.03 4.68
N THR A 92 -0.58 -6.02 3.81
CA THR A 92 0.19 -7.25 4.16
C THR A 92 1.48 -7.41 3.36
N SER A 93 1.79 -6.48 2.46
CA SER A 93 3.05 -6.48 1.71
C SER A 93 4.13 -5.66 2.42
N SER A 94 5.41 -6.03 2.26
CA SER A 94 6.49 -5.23 2.83
C SER A 94 6.48 -3.79 2.30
N LEU A 95 6.58 -2.82 3.22
CA LEU A 95 6.61 -1.39 3.00
C LEU A 95 5.33 -0.83 2.33
N CYS A 96 4.22 -1.56 2.42
CA CYS A 96 2.94 -1.18 1.82
C CYS A 96 2.29 0.02 2.52
N ASN A 97 2.65 0.29 3.77
CA ASN A 97 2.17 1.45 4.53
C ASN A 97 2.93 2.73 4.13
N ASN A 98 3.18 2.92 2.84
CA ASN A 98 3.85 4.08 2.27
C ASN A 98 2.89 5.15 1.74
N ASN A 99 1.67 4.75 1.41
CA ASN A 99 0.70 5.65 0.82
C ASN A 99 0.12 6.62 1.85
N GLN A 100 -0.17 7.83 1.36
CA GLN A 100 -1.09 8.76 2.01
C GLN A 100 -2.48 8.14 1.92
N ILE A 101 -3.18 8.00 3.05
CA ILE A 101 -4.60 7.70 3.05
C ILE A 101 -5.36 9.00 2.85
#